data_AF-A0A3D5CIE4-F1
#
_entry.id   AF-A0A3D5CIE4-F1
#
_cell.length_a   1.000
_cell.length_b   1.000
_cell.length_c   1.000
_cell.angle_alpha   90.00
_cell.angle_beta   90.00
_cell.angle_gamma   90.00
#
_symmetry.space_group_name_H-M   'P 1'
#
loop_
_entity.id
_entity.type
_entity.pdbx_description
1 polymer ?
#
loop_
_entity_poly.entity_id
_entity_poly.type
_entity_poly.pdbx_seq_one_letter_code
_entity_poly.pdbx_strand_id
1 'polypeptide(L)'
;DHEEVAAALNALTRIAATRADLLAADFAILGEPSNGQVEGGCNGHMRAIVRTHGVRSHSARSWIGENAIHKAAPILERLAAYTAREVPVDGLVYREGLNA
;
A
#
# COMPACT_ATOMS: atom_id res chain seq x y z
N ASP A 1 -2.49 -20.38 -9.54
CA ASP A 1 -3.30 -19.15 -9.31
C ASP A 1 -2.74 -17.90 -9.99
N HIS A 2 -1.44 -17.84 -10.33
CA HIS A 2 -0.78 -16.58 -10.71
C HIS A 2 -0.90 -15.51 -9.61
N GLU A 3 -0.79 -15.93 -8.35
CA GLU A 3 -0.89 -15.03 -7.20
C GLU A 3 0.41 -14.20 -7.07
N GLU A 4 1.57 -14.83 -7.04
CA GLU A 4 2.91 -14.21 -6.88
C GLU A 4 3.49 -13.54 -8.15
N VAL A 5 2.65 -12.85 -8.92
CA VAL A 5 3.05 -12.11 -10.13
C VAL A 5 2.33 -10.76 -10.22
N ALA A 6 2.56 -10.00 -11.28
CA ALA A 6 1.83 -8.76 -11.51
C ALA A 6 0.31 -8.97 -11.43
N ALA A 7 -0.40 -8.11 -10.70
CA ALA A 7 -1.85 -8.24 -10.45
C ALA A 7 -2.69 -8.43 -11.73
N ALA A 8 -2.25 -7.89 -12.87
CA ALA A 8 -2.90 -8.08 -14.16
C ALA A 8 -2.95 -9.56 -14.64
N LEU A 9 -2.08 -10.41 -14.11
CA LEU A 9 -2.00 -11.84 -14.44
C LEU A 9 -2.74 -12.72 -13.42
N ASN A 10 -3.17 -12.16 -12.29
CA ASN A 10 -3.80 -12.89 -11.19
C ASN A 10 -5.09 -13.58 -11.65
N ALA A 11 -5.20 -14.89 -11.40
CA ALA A 11 -6.35 -15.67 -11.88
C ALA A 11 -7.65 -15.30 -11.17
N LEU A 12 -7.62 -14.99 -9.87
CA LEU A 12 -8.83 -14.56 -9.14
C LEU A 12 -9.35 -13.23 -9.66
N THR A 13 -8.46 -12.27 -9.98
CA THR A 13 -8.82 -10.99 -10.60
C THR A 13 -9.50 -11.22 -11.96
N ARG A 14 -8.99 -12.17 -12.76
CA ARG A 14 -9.58 -12.54 -14.05
C ARG A 14 -10.93 -13.23 -13.89
N ILE A 15 -11.08 -14.14 -12.91
CA ILE A 15 -12.35 -14.82 -12.63
C ILE A 15 -13.39 -13.79 -12.17
N ALA A 16 -13.04 -12.89 -11.25
CA ALA A 16 -13.91 -11.81 -10.81
C ALA A 16 -14.42 -10.94 -11.97
N ALA A 17 -13.56 -10.70 -12.98
CA ALA A 17 -13.93 -9.90 -14.14
C ALA A 17 -14.78 -10.65 -15.19
N THR A 18 -14.59 -11.96 -15.35
CA THR A 18 -15.15 -12.74 -16.49
C THR A 18 -16.20 -13.77 -16.11
N ARG A 19 -16.18 -14.26 -14.87
CA ARG A 19 -17.03 -15.31 -14.31
C ARG A 19 -17.29 -15.05 -12.82
N ALA A 20 -17.78 -13.85 -12.50
CA ALA A 20 -18.10 -13.44 -11.13
C ALA A 20 -19.09 -14.39 -10.43
N ASP A 21 -19.93 -15.10 -11.20
CA ASP A 21 -20.83 -16.14 -10.70
C ASP A 21 -20.11 -17.26 -9.96
N LEU A 22 -18.85 -17.56 -10.31
CA LEU A 22 -18.03 -18.56 -9.62
C LEU A 22 -17.52 -18.09 -8.26
N LEU A 23 -17.59 -16.79 -7.96
CA LEU A 23 -17.20 -16.20 -6.68
C LEU A 23 -18.41 -15.92 -5.76
N ALA A 24 -19.63 -16.19 -6.23
CA ALA A 24 -20.83 -16.07 -5.40
C ALA A 24 -20.80 -17.13 -4.30
N ALA A 25 -20.60 -16.68 -3.06
CA ALA A 25 -20.54 -17.54 -1.88
C ALA A 25 -20.98 -16.75 -0.64
N ASP A 26 -21.47 -17.45 0.39
CA ASP A 26 -21.76 -16.85 1.70
C ASP A 26 -20.49 -16.62 2.52
N PHE A 27 -19.41 -17.36 2.22
CA PHE A 27 -18.12 -17.29 2.93
C PHE A 27 -16.97 -17.74 2.04
N ALA A 28 -15.79 -17.14 2.20
CA ALA A 28 -14.57 -17.47 1.46
C ALA A 28 -13.42 -17.79 2.44
N ILE A 29 -12.66 -18.84 2.12
CA ILE A 29 -11.45 -19.22 2.84
C ILE A 29 -10.28 -19.12 1.87
N LEU A 30 -9.25 -18.36 2.25
CA LEU A 30 -7.98 -18.32 1.52
C LEU A 30 -6.93 -19.10 2.32
N GLY A 31 -6.27 -20.06 1.67
CA GLY A 31 -5.35 -21.00 2.31
C GLY A 31 -3.95 -20.45 2.57
N GLU A 32 -3.81 -19.13 2.78
CA GLU A 32 -2.52 -18.52 3.09
C GLU A 32 -1.96 -19.07 4.42
N PRO A 33 -0.63 -19.18 4.57
CA PRO A 33 -0.03 -19.73 5.77
C PRO A 33 -0.27 -18.85 7.00
N SER A 34 -1.14 -19.29 7.90
CA SER A 34 -1.50 -18.61 9.16
C SER A 34 -0.97 -19.30 10.43
N ASN A 35 -0.08 -20.30 10.27
CA ASN A 35 0.40 -21.16 11.37
C ASN A 35 -0.75 -21.80 12.19
N GLY A 36 -1.82 -22.22 11.52
CA GLY A 36 -2.98 -22.85 12.15
C GLY A 36 -3.94 -21.88 12.85
N GLN A 37 -3.75 -20.57 12.68
CA GLN A 37 -4.68 -19.55 13.18
C GLN A 37 -5.70 -19.14 12.12
N VAL A 38 -6.74 -18.42 12.55
CA VAL A 38 -7.72 -17.80 11.65
C VAL A 38 -7.43 -16.31 11.61
N GLU A 39 -7.04 -15.82 10.44
CA GLU A 39 -6.82 -14.39 10.19
C GLU A 39 -8.06 -13.81 9.48
N GLY A 40 -8.68 -12.82 10.12
CA GLY A 40 -9.91 -12.23 9.62
C GLY A 40 -9.66 -11.17 8.55
N GLY A 41 -9.91 -11.51 7.29
CA GLY A 41 -9.77 -10.59 6.16
C GLY A 41 -8.35 -10.06 5.98
N CYS A 42 -8.21 -8.91 5.34
CA CYS A 42 -6.92 -8.26 5.12
C CYS A 42 -7.08 -6.74 4.97
N ASN A 43 -6.01 -5.99 5.24
CA ASN A 43 -5.98 -4.57 4.94
C ASN A 43 -5.91 -4.33 3.43
N GLY A 44 -6.54 -3.23 2.98
CA GLY A 44 -6.26 -2.70 1.64
C GLY A 44 -4.80 -2.24 1.51
N HIS A 45 -4.29 -2.24 0.28
CA HIS A 45 -2.92 -1.80 -0.02
C HIS A 45 -2.91 -0.67 -1.04
N MET A 46 -2.13 0.39 -0.77
CA MET A 46 -1.90 1.52 -1.66
C MET A 46 -0.41 1.82 -1.76
N ARG A 47 0.07 2.15 -2.96
CA ARG A 47 1.43 2.65 -3.19
C ARG A 47 1.38 4.02 -3.86
N ALA A 48 2.08 5.00 -3.30
CA ALA A 48 2.20 6.34 -3.85
C ALA A 48 3.64 6.63 -4.29
N ILE A 49 3.80 7.39 -5.38
CA ILE A 49 5.10 7.95 -5.80
C ILE A 49 5.07 9.45 -5.53
N VAL A 50 5.89 9.90 -4.59
CA VAL A 50 6.02 11.32 -4.25
C VAL A 50 7.28 11.87 -4.90
N ARG A 51 7.15 12.94 -5.69
CA ARG A 51 8.27 13.57 -6.42
C ARG A 51 8.48 14.99 -5.96
N THR A 52 9.73 15.33 -5.65
CA THR A 52 10.16 16.71 -5.44
C THR A 52 10.96 17.20 -6.64
N HIS A 53 10.87 18.50 -6.93
CA HIS A 53 11.58 19.12 -8.04
C HIS A 53 12.36 20.33 -7.53
N GLY A 54 13.51 20.59 -8.14
CA GLY A 54 14.38 21.69 -7.78
C GLY A 54 15.14 22.21 -9.00
N VAL A 55 16.08 23.11 -8.76
CA VAL A 55 16.89 23.76 -9.80
C VAL A 55 18.35 23.43 -9.53
N ARG A 56 19.04 22.89 -10.54
CA ARG A 56 20.45 22.47 -10.43
C ARG A 56 21.33 23.69 -10.17
N SER A 57 22.32 23.53 -9.29
CA SER A 57 23.35 24.52 -9.03
C SER A 57 24.66 23.84 -8.66
N HIS A 58 25.77 24.56 -8.81
CA HIS A 58 27.05 24.12 -8.25
C HIS A 58 26.94 24.11 -6.72
N SER A 59 27.40 23.06 -6.05
CA SER A 59 27.23 22.88 -4.60
C SER A 59 27.81 24.05 -3.77
N ALA A 60 28.95 24.61 -4.18
CA ALA A 60 29.54 25.80 -3.56
C ALA A 60 28.77 27.12 -3.79
N ARG A 61 27.71 27.11 -4.60
CA ARG A 61 26.83 28.28 -4.86
C ARG A 61 25.36 27.86 -4.75
N SER A 62 25.01 27.15 -3.69
CA SER A 62 23.68 26.56 -3.51
C SER A 62 22.52 27.57 -3.64
N TRP A 63 22.74 28.84 -3.31
CA TRP A 63 21.74 29.93 -3.37
C TRP A 63 21.23 30.28 -4.78
N ILE A 64 21.88 29.80 -5.84
CA ILE A 64 21.42 30.00 -7.23
C ILE A 64 20.47 28.90 -7.72
N GLY A 65 20.23 27.88 -6.90
CA GLY A 65 19.35 26.76 -7.24
C GLY A 65 18.44 26.36 -6.08
N GLU A 66 17.77 25.23 -6.22
CA GLU A 66 16.81 24.73 -5.25
C GLU A 66 17.05 23.24 -5.02
N ASN A 67 17.31 22.84 -3.77
CA ASN A 67 17.59 21.45 -3.44
C ASN A 67 16.29 20.64 -3.34
N ALA A 68 16.04 19.76 -4.33
CA ALA A 68 14.89 18.86 -4.34
C ALA A 68 14.86 17.88 -3.15
N ILE A 69 16.03 17.50 -2.60
CA ILE A 69 16.12 16.61 -1.42
C ILE A 69 15.58 17.33 -0.18
N HIS A 70 15.94 18.60 0.01
CA HIS A 70 15.42 19.37 1.16
C HIS A 70 13.91 19.53 1.11
N LYS A 71 13.33 19.61 -0.09
CA LYS A 71 11.86 19.63 -0.27
C LYS A 71 11.18 18.31 0.12
N ALA A 72 11.93 17.22 0.30
CA ALA A 72 11.39 15.96 0.82
C ALA A 72 11.22 15.96 2.34
N ALA A 73 11.88 16.87 3.07
CA ALA A 73 11.80 16.97 4.54
C ALA A 73 10.34 16.99 5.07
N PRO A 74 9.43 17.87 4.59
CA PRO A 74 8.06 17.89 5.10
C PRO A 74 7.24 16.64 4.72
N ILE A 75 7.66 15.85 3.73
CA ILE A 75 7.03 14.56 3.40
C ILE A 75 7.47 13.52 4.43
N LEU A 76 8.77 13.42 4.69
CA LEU A 76 9.34 12.51 5.68
C LEU A 76 8.85 12.82 7.10
N GLU A 77 8.72 14.09 7.45
CA GLU A 77 8.14 14.52 8.74
C GLU A 77 6.70 14.02 8.91
N ARG A 78 5.85 14.10 7.88
CA ARG A 78 4.48 13.57 7.94
C ARG A 78 4.46 12.05 8.09
N LEU A 79 5.35 11.34 7.41
CA LEU A 79 5.47 9.89 7.52
C LEU A 79 5.91 9.49 8.94
N ALA A 80 6.90 10.18 9.50
CA ALA A 80 7.41 9.92 10.85
C ALA A 80 6.40 10.28 11.95
N ALA A 81 5.59 11.32 11.74
CA ALA A 81 4.56 11.74 12.69
C ALA A 81 3.25 10.93 12.57
N TYR A 82 3.14 10.04 11.58
CA TYR A 82 1.92 9.29 11.33
C TYR A 82 1.59 8.35 12.50
N THR A 83 0.34 8.42 12.97
CA THR A 83 -0.21 7.47 13.94
C THR A 83 -1.24 6.61 13.23
N ALA A 84 -0.98 5.29 13.20
CA ALA A 84 -1.87 4.33 12.57
C ALA A 84 -3.28 4.37 13.19
N ARG A 85 -4.31 4.39 12.34
CA ARG A 85 -5.69 4.26 12.80
C ARG A 85 -6.02 2.82 13.11
N GLU A 86 -6.91 2.64 14.08
CA GLU A 86 -7.58 1.37 14.37
C GLU A 86 -9.04 1.52 13.92
N VAL A 87 -9.48 0.64 13.03
CA VAL A 87 -10.78 0.71 12.36
C VAL A 87 -11.57 -0.56 12.67
N PRO A 88 -12.65 -0.48 13.45
CA PRO A 88 -13.52 -1.63 13.67
C PRO A 88 -14.36 -1.91 12.42
N VAL A 89 -14.29 -3.14 11.91
CA VAL A 89 -15.07 -3.64 10.77
C VAL A 89 -15.54 -5.06 11.10
N ASP A 90 -16.84 -5.31 11.02
CA ASP A 90 -17.46 -6.64 11.23
C ASP A 90 -16.96 -7.39 12.49
N GLY A 91 -16.75 -6.66 13.59
CA GLY A 91 -16.31 -7.21 14.87
C GLY A 91 -14.79 -7.44 15.00
N LEU A 92 -14.01 -7.10 13.97
CA LEU A 92 -12.55 -7.13 13.98
C LEU A 92 -11.99 -5.71 14.03
N VAL A 93 -10.79 -5.55 14.59
CA VAL A 93 -10.06 -4.26 14.59
C VAL A 93 -8.93 -4.34 13.58
N TYR A 94 -9.07 -3.59 12.49
CA TYR A 94 -8.04 -3.44 11.48
C TYR A 94 -7.11 -2.30 11.86
N ARG A 95 -5.82 -2.57 11.86
CA ARG A 95 -4.79 -1.56 12.14
C ARG A 95 -4.11 -1.17 10.85
N GLU A 96 -4.10 0.12 10.54
CA GLU A 96 -3.42 0.61 9.35
C GLU A 96 -1.91 0.43 9.43
N GLY A 97 -1.31 0.06 8.31
CA GLY A 97 0.13 0.08 8.11
C GLY A 97 0.54 1.21 7.17
N LEU A 98 1.56 1.97 7.54
CA LEU A 98 2.21 2.94 6.65
C LEU A 98 3.71 2.66 6.67
N ASN A 99 4.27 2.34 5.51
CA ASN A 99 5.69 2.04 5.32
C ASN A 99 6.29 3.05 4.32
N ALA A 100 7.57 3.41 4.50
CA ALA A 100 8.30 4.39 3.68
C ALA A 100 9.68 3.88 3.28
#